data_AF-A0A9P4N584-F1
#
_entry.id   AF-A0A9P4N584-F1
#
_cell.length_a   1.000
_cell.length_b   1.000
_cell.length_c   1.000
_cell.angle_alpha   90.00
_cell.angle_beta   90.00
_cell.angle_gamma   90.00
#
_symmetry.space_group_name_H-M   'P 1'
#
loop_
_entity.id
_entity.type
_entity.pdbx_description
1 polymer ?
#
loop_
_entity_poly.entity_id
_entity_poly.type
_entity_poly.pdbx_seq_one_letter_code
_entity_poly.pdbx_strand_id
1 'polypeptide(L)'
;MVYYPRLVDIRTAFQHIIGKAAVIYSVFRSDNENALRMASLRPGDNVLELGCGSGNLIAAAKRAVGCGVCVAVDGVPGLLDVDLSATLRQLNLTKDATGPPNQRISAICANITDGALQQTIANRVGDGVRFDVIFALHVFNTIPPDARRAALQMWKRLLAPGGRIVLSMSGRYGDALGQVVQFSNGQLTESPGCVIILCNNAADPILTANGSQVARRTVKAAVKFSSNYLWTLARNQAIAAASEVNLRATDIQNIGDGLGFHLSHTLSSPPPSTVESMSASSIDRWLDSHRNIVGYQCRARILEANCQKSTPGWTTISATARETKLALSLQEEAAEMEKQVNGLTQGSMVLTAEHQQVGVLVVLQV
;
A
#
# COMPACT_ATOMS: atom_id res chain seq x y z
N MET A 1 -11.08 -1.22 7.90
CA MET A 1 -10.54 0.03 7.29
C MET A 1 -10.40 1.09 8.36
N VAL A 2 -9.23 1.74 8.41
CA VAL A 2 -9.01 2.90 9.27
C VAL A 2 -8.88 4.11 8.36
N TYR A 3 -9.73 5.11 8.57
CA TYR A 3 -9.68 6.38 7.85
C TYR A 3 -9.32 7.50 8.82
N TYR A 4 -8.63 8.51 8.33
CA TYR A 4 -8.24 9.67 9.14
C TYR A 4 -8.87 10.94 8.55
N PRO A 5 -10.05 11.34 9.04
CA PRO A 5 -10.76 12.50 8.49
C PRO A 5 -10.09 13.83 8.87
N ARG A 6 -9.35 13.87 9.98
CA ARG A 6 -8.72 15.08 10.49
C ARG A 6 -7.22 14.89 10.65
N LEU A 7 -6.48 15.99 10.52
CA LEU A 7 -5.02 16.00 10.68
C LEU A 7 -4.56 15.51 12.07
N VAL A 8 -5.34 15.77 13.12
CA VAL A 8 -5.05 15.27 14.48
C VAL A 8 -5.13 13.74 14.56
N ASP A 9 -6.04 13.13 13.81
CA ASP A 9 -6.22 11.66 13.78
C ASP A 9 -5.02 11.01 13.09
N ILE A 10 -4.56 11.60 11.97
CA ILE A 10 -3.33 11.19 11.27
C ILE A 10 -2.13 11.26 12.22
N ARG A 11 -1.93 12.41 12.88
CA ARG A 11 -0.79 12.62 13.78
C ARG A 11 -0.77 11.61 14.92
N THR A 12 -1.91 11.38 15.55
CA THR A 12 -2.05 10.42 16.64
C THR A 12 -1.71 9.00 16.17
N ALA A 13 -2.23 8.60 15.01
CA ALA A 13 -2.02 7.27 14.47
C ALA A 13 -0.54 6.99 14.16
N PHE A 14 0.21 7.97 13.66
CA PHE A 14 1.58 7.77 13.17
C PHE A 14 2.67 8.35 14.10
N GLN A 15 2.32 8.91 15.26
CA GLN A 15 3.33 9.46 16.18
C GLN A 15 4.35 8.41 16.65
N HIS A 16 3.91 7.17 16.87
CA HIS A 16 4.73 6.10 17.42
C HIS A 16 5.82 5.58 16.46
N ILE A 17 5.72 5.90 15.16
CA ILE A 17 6.68 5.48 14.14
C ILE A 17 7.71 6.55 13.79
N ILE A 18 7.62 7.75 14.36
CA ILE A 18 8.56 8.84 14.09
C ILE A 18 9.98 8.41 14.44
N GLY A 19 10.88 8.61 13.49
CA GLY A 19 12.27 8.19 13.52
C GLY A 19 12.52 6.73 13.13
N LYS A 20 11.46 5.92 13.01
CA LYS A 20 11.51 4.48 12.70
C LYS A 20 10.88 4.13 11.34
N ALA A 21 10.30 5.10 10.64
CA ALA A 21 9.42 4.87 9.51
C ALA A 21 10.13 4.11 8.37
N ALA A 22 11.38 4.47 8.06
CA ALA A 22 12.16 3.80 7.01
C ALA A 22 12.39 2.30 7.30
N VAL A 23 12.49 1.92 8.58
CA VAL A 23 12.69 0.52 9.00
C VAL A 23 11.34 -0.21 9.03
N ILE A 24 10.31 0.41 9.61
CA ILE A 24 8.97 -0.19 9.73
C ILE A 24 8.35 -0.42 8.34
N TYR A 25 8.51 0.53 7.43
CA TYR A 25 7.96 0.47 6.08
C TYR A 25 8.88 -0.15 5.05
N SER A 26 9.98 -0.78 5.47
CA SER A 26 10.89 -1.49 4.55
C SER A 26 10.20 -2.60 3.75
N VAL A 27 9.11 -3.18 4.27
CA VAL A 27 8.28 -4.19 3.58
C VAL A 27 7.53 -3.65 2.37
N PHE A 28 7.39 -2.33 2.23
CA PHE A 28 6.76 -1.66 1.08
C PHE A 28 7.80 -1.21 0.03
N ARG A 29 9.06 -1.61 0.15
CA ARG A 29 10.12 -1.20 -0.79
C ARG A 29 9.81 -1.56 -2.23
N SER A 30 9.29 -2.76 -2.47
CA SER A 30 8.92 -3.22 -3.81
C SER A 30 7.81 -2.37 -4.43
N ASP A 31 6.87 -1.86 -3.63
CA ASP A 31 5.83 -0.95 -4.10
C ASP A 31 6.42 0.40 -4.54
N ASN A 32 7.40 0.94 -3.81
CA ASN A 32 8.13 2.15 -4.20
C ASN A 32 8.92 1.95 -5.52
N GLU A 33 9.61 0.82 -5.65
CA GLU A 33 10.37 0.49 -6.87
C GLU A 33 9.45 0.35 -8.09
N ASN A 34 8.31 -0.34 -7.91
CA ASN A 34 7.29 -0.46 -8.95
C ASN A 34 6.70 0.91 -9.31
N ALA A 35 6.43 1.77 -8.32
CA ALA A 35 5.91 3.11 -8.56
C ALA A 35 6.88 3.97 -9.36
N LEU A 36 8.18 3.95 -9.02
CA LEU A 36 9.22 4.66 -9.78
C LEU A 36 9.30 4.16 -11.22
N ARG A 37 9.25 2.84 -11.42
CA ARG A 37 9.26 2.23 -12.75
C ARG A 37 8.04 2.65 -13.57
N MET A 38 6.84 2.54 -13.01
CA MET A 38 5.59 2.92 -13.66
C MET A 38 5.49 4.43 -13.91
N ALA A 39 6.10 5.24 -13.03
CA ALA A 39 6.14 6.68 -13.19
C ALA A 39 6.95 7.14 -14.40
N SER A 40 7.86 6.33 -14.97
CA SER A 40 8.62 6.72 -16.18
C SER A 40 9.24 8.13 -16.09
N LEU A 41 9.86 8.44 -14.94
CA LEU A 41 10.41 9.76 -14.64
C LEU A 41 11.46 10.18 -15.68
N ARG A 42 11.45 11.47 -16.05
CA ARG A 42 12.43 12.09 -16.95
C ARG A 42 13.26 13.15 -16.21
N PRO A 43 14.52 13.38 -16.62
CA PRO A 43 15.27 14.53 -16.16
C PRO A 43 14.46 15.83 -16.37
N GLY A 44 14.35 16.63 -15.32
CA GLY A 44 13.58 17.87 -15.31
C GLY A 44 12.12 17.76 -14.86
N ASP A 45 11.56 16.54 -14.73
CA ASP A 45 10.16 16.37 -14.27
C ASP A 45 9.94 16.99 -12.89
N ASN A 46 8.81 17.68 -12.73
CA ASN A 46 8.32 18.13 -11.43
C ASN A 46 7.53 17.00 -10.76
N VAL A 47 7.92 16.65 -9.52
CA VAL A 47 7.37 15.52 -8.78
C VAL A 47 6.77 15.98 -7.45
N LEU A 48 5.56 15.52 -7.15
CA LEU A 48 4.90 15.68 -5.86
C LEU A 48 4.71 14.31 -5.22
N GLU A 49 5.09 14.12 -3.97
CA GLU A 49 4.72 12.95 -3.18
C GLU A 49 3.74 13.36 -2.07
N LEU A 50 2.56 12.77 -2.09
CA LEU A 50 1.50 12.94 -1.10
C LEU A 50 1.59 11.81 -0.06
N GLY A 51 1.82 12.16 1.20
CA GLY A 51 2.07 11.22 2.27
C GLY A 51 3.46 10.59 2.19
N CYS A 52 4.50 11.43 2.13
CA CYS A 52 5.85 10.96 1.83
C CYS A 52 6.51 10.11 2.93
N GLY A 53 5.99 10.15 4.17
CA GLY A 53 6.55 9.43 5.31
C GLY A 53 8.05 9.66 5.46
N SER A 54 8.84 8.58 5.36
CA SER A 54 10.31 8.63 5.44
C SER A 54 11.01 9.29 4.25
N GLY A 55 10.30 9.58 3.16
CA GLY A 55 10.84 10.27 1.99
C GLY A 55 11.68 9.41 1.04
N ASN A 56 11.70 8.08 1.21
CA ASN A 56 12.47 7.20 0.34
C ASN A 56 12.10 7.35 -1.14
N LEU A 57 10.80 7.47 -1.44
CA LEU A 57 10.31 7.57 -2.82
C LEU A 57 10.61 8.94 -3.44
N ILE A 58 10.27 10.07 -2.79
CA ILE A 58 10.61 11.40 -3.32
C ILE A 58 12.12 11.62 -3.41
N ALA A 59 12.93 11.04 -2.52
CA ALA A 59 14.38 11.12 -2.60
C ALA A 59 14.91 10.35 -3.83
N ALA A 60 14.38 9.16 -4.09
CA ALA A 60 14.71 8.41 -5.31
C ALA A 60 14.26 9.15 -6.57
N ALA A 61 13.05 9.72 -6.56
CA ALA A 61 12.55 10.55 -7.65
C ALA A 61 13.46 11.77 -7.88
N LYS A 62 13.91 12.45 -6.83
CA LYS A 62 14.82 13.60 -6.93
C LYS A 62 16.12 13.24 -7.66
N ARG A 63 16.70 12.09 -7.33
CA ARG A 63 17.91 11.59 -8.00
C ARG A 63 17.68 11.31 -9.48
N ALA A 64 16.48 10.82 -9.85
CA ALA A 64 16.13 10.54 -11.23
C ALA A 64 15.88 11.82 -12.04
N VAL A 65 15.20 12.82 -11.47
CA VAL A 65 14.78 14.04 -12.20
C VAL A 65 15.83 15.14 -12.17
N GLY A 66 16.80 15.10 -11.25
CA GLY A 66 17.84 16.14 -11.16
C GLY A 66 17.25 17.50 -10.77
N CYS A 67 17.36 18.50 -11.66
CA CYS A 67 16.94 19.88 -11.38
C CYS A 67 15.41 20.10 -11.34
N GLY A 68 14.59 19.10 -11.68
CA GLY A 68 13.13 19.16 -11.53
C GLY A 68 12.69 19.45 -10.09
N VAL A 69 11.53 20.11 -9.93
CA VAL A 69 11.01 20.46 -8.61
C VAL A 69 10.46 19.21 -7.92
N CYS A 70 10.96 18.89 -6.73
CA CYS A 70 10.42 17.80 -5.91
C CYS A 70 9.79 18.35 -4.63
N VAL A 71 8.54 17.99 -4.39
CA VAL A 71 7.77 18.39 -3.20
C VAL A 71 7.32 17.15 -2.44
N ALA A 72 7.60 17.12 -1.15
CA ALA A 72 7.21 16.05 -0.23
C ALA A 72 6.16 16.60 0.75
N VAL A 73 4.97 16.02 0.76
CA VAL A 73 3.87 16.44 1.65
C VAL A 73 3.58 15.32 2.64
N ASP A 74 3.47 15.64 3.93
CA ASP A 74 2.98 14.70 4.95
C ASP A 74 2.17 15.43 6.03
N GLY A 75 1.22 14.75 6.67
CA GLY A 75 0.42 15.31 7.76
C GLY A 75 1.12 15.27 9.12
N VAL A 76 2.21 14.51 9.24
CA VAL A 76 2.94 14.24 10.48
C VAL A 76 4.27 15.00 10.47
N PRO A 77 4.41 16.10 11.24
CA PRO A 77 5.63 16.91 11.24
C PRO A 77 6.91 16.10 11.51
N GLY A 78 6.85 15.16 12.46
CA GLY A 78 8.00 14.34 12.81
C GLY A 78 8.52 13.44 11.69
N LEU A 79 7.66 12.99 10.77
CA LEU A 79 8.11 12.24 9.59
C LEU A 79 8.91 13.13 8.63
N LEU A 80 8.56 14.41 8.52
CA LEU A 80 9.30 15.38 7.71
C LEU A 80 10.60 15.84 8.38
N ASP A 81 10.56 16.05 9.70
CA ASP A 81 11.66 16.65 10.43
C ASP A 81 12.73 15.64 10.86
N VAL A 82 12.32 14.40 11.15
CA VAL A 82 13.22 13.33 11.59
C VAL A 82 13.50 12.36 10.44
N ASP A 83 12.48 11.66 9.94
CA ASP A 83 12.67 10.54 9.01
C ASP A 83 13.13 11.02 7.62
N LEU A 84 12.38 11.92 6.97
CA LEU A 84 12.76 12.52 5.69
C LEU A 84 14.13 13.18 5.80
N SER A 85 14.38 14.00 6.82
CA SER A 85 15.69 14.63 7.02
C SER A 85 16.84 13.62 7.13
N ALA A 86 16.63 12.46 7.76
CA ALA A 86 17.63 11.41 7.83
C ALA A 86 17.88 10.76 6.47
N THR A 87 16.81 10.43 5.74
CA THR A 87 16.90 9.90 4.36
C THR A 87 17.64 10.85 3.43
N LEU A 88 17.31 12.14 3.47
CA LEU A 88 17.95 13.14 2.61
C LEU A 88 19.44 13.29 2.92
N ARG A 89 19.82 13.34 4.20
CA ARG A 89 21.24 13.40 4.61
C ARG A 89 22.03 12.18 4.11
N GLN A 90 21.47 10.98 4.22
CA GLN A 90 22.11 9.75 3.73
C GLN A 90 22.34 9.77 2.21
N LEU A 91 21.51 10.50 1.48
CA LEU A 91 21.55 10.58 0.01
C LEU A 91 22.17 11.87 -0.52
N ASN A 92 22.78 12.70 0.33
CA ASN A 92 23.31 14.02 -0.02
C ASN A 92 22.28 14.93 -0.70
N LEU A 93 21.04 14.87 -0.21
CA LEU A 93 19.92 15.74 -0.58
C LEU A 93 19.60 16.69 0.60
N THR A 94 18.84 17.75 0.35
CA THR A 94 18.54 18.76 1.36
C THR A 94 17.13 19.34 1.26
N LYS A 95 16.58 19.77 2.40
CA LYS A 95 15.38 20.61 2.47
C LYS A 95 15.68 22.11 2.40
N ASP A 96 16.96 22.48 2.47
CA ASP A 96 17.40 23.87 2.49
C ASP A 96 17.04 24.57 1.17
N ALA A 97 16.31 25.68 1.28
CA ALA A 97 15.91 26.49 0.15
C ALA A 97 17.11 27.05 -0.64
N THR A 98 18.26 27.22 0.02
CA THR A 98 19.51 27.71 -0.59
C THR A 98 20.37 26.60 -1.22
N GLY A 99 20.01 25.33 -1.00
CA GLY A 99 20.74 24.19 -1.52
C GLY A 99 20.69 24.08 -3.06
N PRO A 100 21.62 23.33 -3.68
CA PRO A 100 21.65 23.15 -5.13
C PRO A 100 20.32 22.61 -5.66
N PRO A 101 19.79 23.13 -6.80
CA PRO A 101 18.50 22.70 -7.33
C PRO A 101 18.39 21.19 -7.54
N ASN A 102 19.47 20.51 -7.93
CA ASN A 102 19.50 19.05 -8.13
C ASN A 102 19.56 18.22 -6.83
N GLN A 103 19.72 18.86 -5.66
CA GLN A 103 19.73 18.20 -4.35
C GLN A 103 18.52 18.60 -3.49
N ARG A 104 17.81 19.66 -3.86
CA ARG A 104 16.76 20.29 -3.05
C ARG A 104 15.39 19.62 -3.18
N ILE A 105 14.76 19.35 -2.06
CA ILE A 105 13.36 18.88 -1.94
C ILE A 105 12.58 19.80 -1.00
N SER A 106 11.41 20.28 -1.41
CA SER A 106 10.55 21.09 -0.56
C SER A 106 9.64 20.21 0.29
N ALA A 107 9.80 20.25 1.62
CA ALA A 107 8.95 19.50 2.55
C ALA A 107 7.81 20.37 3.12
N ILE A 108 6.57 19.87 3.07
CA ILE A 108 5.37 20.61 3.50
C ILE A 108 4.56 19.75 4.47
N CYS A 109 4.31 20.28 5.67
CA CYS A 109 3.38 19.66 6.60
C CYS A 109 1.94 20.10 6.26
N ALA A 110 1.14 19.23 5.65
CA ALA A 110 -0.25 19.55 5.27
C ALA A 110 -1.13 18.30 5.20
N ASN A 111 -2.45 18.49 5.28
CA ASN A 111 -3.42 17.44 4.98
C ASN A 111 -3.62 17.36 3.45
N ILE A 112 -3.39 16.18 2.87
CA ILE A 112 -3.48 15.95 1.42
C ILE A 112 -4.90 16.00 0.84
N THR A 113 -5.91 16.12 1.72
CA THR A 113 -7.34 16.26 1.37
C THR A 113 -7.87 17.68 1.56
N ASP A 114 -7.06 18.58 2.13
CA ASP A 114 -7.45 19.96 2.39
C ASP A 114 -7.54 20.77 1.09
N GLY A 115 -8.65 21.50 0.89
CA GLY A 115 -8.84 22.36 -0.27
C GLY A 115 -7.78 23.47 -0.40
N ALA A 116 -7.09 23.83 0.69
CA ALA A 116 -6.00 24.79 0.69
C ALA A 116 -4.64 24.22 0.25
N LEU A 117 -4.53 22.91 -0.01
CA LEU A 117 -3.27 22.24 -0.35
C LEU A 117 -2.57 22.89 -1.54
N GLN A 118 -3.30 23.23 -2.60
CA GLN A 118 -2.73 23.87 -3.79
C GLN A 118 -2.07 25.21 -3.44
N GLN A 119 -2.73 26.05 -2.64
CA GLN A 119 -2.16 27.33 -2.22
C GLN A 119 -0.95 27.12 -1.29
N THR A 120 -0.99 26.11 -0.43
CA THR A 120 0.13 25.78 0.47
C THR A 120 1.37 25.35 -0.33
N ILE A 121 1.18 24.57 -1.40
CA ILE A 121 2.26 24.20 -2.33
C ILE A 121 2.78 25.45 -3.05
N ALA A 122 1.88 26.27 -3.60
CA ALA A 122 2.26 27.49 -4.33
C ALA A 122 3.08 28.46 -3.47
N ASN A 123 2.67 28.67 -2.22
CA ASN A 123 3.42 29.50 -1.25
C ASN A 123 4.83 28.97 -0.97
N ARG A 124 5.10 27.68 -1.19
CA ARG A 124 6.41 27.06 -0.92
C ARG A 124 7.32 27.02 -2.13
N VAL A 125 6.78 26.71 -3.31
CA VAL A 125 7.59 26.47 -4.52
C VAL A 125 7.34 27.45 -5.67
N GLY A 126 6.47 28.43 -5.45
CA GLY A 126 6.08 29.45 -6.42
C GLY A 126 4.71 29.19 -7.03
N ASP A 127 4.02 30.27 -7.37
CA ASP A 127 2.76 30.22 -8.09
C ASP A 127 2.96 29.59 -9.47
N GLY A 128 1.97 28.79 -9.90
CA GLY A 128 1.96 28.19 -11.24
C GLY A 128 2.71 26.86 -11.38
N VAL A 129 3.42 26.38 -10.35
CA VAL A 129 4.01 25.03 -10.40
C VAL A 129 2.93 23.98 -10.67
N ARG A 130 3.24 23.08 -11.60
CA ARG A 130 2.46 21.91 -11.95
C ARG A 130 3.39 20.70 -12.01
N PHE A 131 2.83 19.53 -11.75
CA PHE A 131 3.60 18.30 -11.58
C PHE A 131 3.41 17.35 -12.76
N ASP A 132 4.52 16.87 -13.31
CA ASP A 132 4.54 15.83 -14.33
C ASP A 132 4.17 14.48 -13.71
N VAL A 133 4.56 14.26 -12.45
CA VAL A 133 4.23 13.05 -11.68
C VAL A 133 3.78 13.40 -10.26
N ILE A 134 2.66 12.82 -9.84
CA ILE A 134 2.21 12.81 -8.45
C ILE A 134 2.24 11.38 -7.92
N PHE A 135 2.92 11.13 -6.81
CA PHE A 135 2.88 9.87 -6.07
C PHE A 135 1.91 9.98 -4.89
N ALA A 136 1.10 8.93 -4.66
CA ALA A 136 0.24 8.81 -3.48
C ALA A 136 0.14 7.34 -3.04
N LEU A 137 1.26 6.77 -2.60
CA LEU A 137 1.33 5.36 -2.21
C LEU A 137 0.82 5.16 -0.78
N HIS A 138 -0.07 4.19 -0.61
CA HIS A 138 -0.68 3.70 0.64
C HIS A 138 -1.51 4.74 1.41
N VAL A 139 -1.52 6.00 0.99
CA VAL A 139 -2.29 7.07 1.62
C VAL A 139 -3.71 7.20 1.10
N PHE A 140 -3.99 6.83 -0.15
CA PHE A 140 -5.35 6.93 -0.69
C PHE A 140 -6.34 6.06 0.10
N ASN A 141 -5.86 4.93 0.61
CA ASN A 141 -6.65 4.00 1.42
C ASN A 141 -7.02 4.56 2.80
N THR A 142 -6.26 5.53 3.31
CA THR A 142 -6.50 6.15 4.62
C THR A 142 -7.43 7.38 4.54
N ILE A 143 -7.75 7.82 3.31
CA ILE A 143 -8.72 8.89 3.06
C ILE A 143 -10.14 8.30 3.19
N PRO A 144 -11.06 8.97 3.93
CA PRO A 144 -12.47 8.61 3.97
C PRO A 144 -13.07 8.44 2.55
N PRO A 145 -13.88 7.41 2.28
CA PRO A 145 -14.35 7.12 0.92
C PRO A 145 -15.04 8.29 0.22
N ASP A 146 -15.91 9.00 0.92
CA ASP A 146 -16.59 10.20 0.41
C ASP A 146 -15.65 11.36 0.08
N ALA A 147 -14.49 11.46 0.74
CA ALA A 147 -13.48 12.48 0.46
C ALA A 147 -12.54 12.13 -0.71
N ARG A 148 -12.44 10.84 -1.09
CA ARG A 148 -11.49 10.37 -2.12
C ARG A 148 -11.76 10.97 -3.51
N ARG A 149 -13.02 11.17 -3.89
CA ARG A 149 -13.37 11.79 -5.18
C ARG A 149 -12.84 13.22 -5.27
N ALA A 150 -13.11 14.02 -4.25
CA ALA A 150 -12.65 15.40 -4.17
C ALA A 150 -11.12 15.49 -4.12
N ALA A 151 -10.47 14.58 -3.39
CA ALA A 151 -9.02 14.47 -3.34
C ALA A 151 -8.41 14.21 -4.73
N LEU A 152 -8.90 13.20 -5.47
CA LEU A 152 -8.40 12.93 -6.84
C LEU A 152 -8.64 14.10 -7.79
N GLN A 153 -9.79 14.77 -7.72
CA GLN A 153 -10.06 15.96 -8.53
C GLN A 153 -9.10 17.11 -8.20
N MET A 154 -8.76 17.29 -6.92
CA MET A 154 -7.76 18.26 -6.50
C MET A 154 -6.37 17.90 -7.00
N TRP A 155 -5.94 16.65 -6.82
CA TRP A 155 -4.62 16.20 -7.28
C TRP A 155 -4.50 16.30 -8.80
N LYS A 156 -5.59 16.01 -9.54
CA LYS A 156 -5.65 16.24 -10.99
C LYS A 156 -5.36 17.70 -11.37
N ARG A 157 -5.87 18.70 -10.62
CA ARG A 157 -5.62 20.13 -10.90
C ARG A 157 -4.16 20.54 -10.69
N LEU A 158 -3.40 19.76 -9.92
CA LEU A 158 -1.97 19.98 -9.69
C LEU A 158 -1.10 19.43 -10.84
N LEU A 159 -1.66 18.59 -11.72
CA LEU A 159 -0.90 18.01 -12.84
C LEU A 159 -0.57 19.05 -13.92
N ALA A 160 0.62 18.89 -14.50
CA ALA A 160 0.96 19.51 -15.77
C ALA A 160 0.16 18.86 -16.91
N PRO A 161 0.03 19.51 -18.08
CA PRO A 161 -0.49 18.85 -19.28
C PRO A 161 0.28 17.56 -19.58
N GLY A 162 -0.42 16.43 -19.71
CA GLY A 162 0.22 15.11 -19.88
C GLY A 162 0.81 14.50 -18.61
N GLY A 163 0.64 15.16 -17.46
CA GLY A 163 1.03 14.66 -16.15
C GLY A 163 0.22 13.43 -15.73
N ARG A 164 0.77 12.70 -14.75
CA ARG A 164 0.21 11.42 -14.27
C ARG A 164 0.25 11.29 -12.76
N ILE A 165 -0.72 10.58 -12.19
CA ILE A 165 -0.74 10.19 -10.78
C ILE A 165 -0.41 8.70 -10.70
N VAL A 166 0.58 8.33 -9.89
CA VAL A 166 0.88 6.96 -9.53
C VAL A 166 0.46 6.75 -8.09
N LEU A 167 -0.60 5.98 -7.86
CA LEU A 167 -1.11 5.74 -6.52
C LEU A 167 -1.46 4.27 -6.30
N SER A 168 -1.52 3.86 -5.03
CA SER A 168 -2.08 2.56 -4.69
C SER A 168 -3.51 2.66 -4.19
N MET A 169 -4.34 1.69 -4.57
CA MET A 169 -5.73 1.55 -4.16
C MET A 169 -6.00 0.12 -3.67
N SER A 170 -6.52 -0.03 -2.45
CA SER A 170 -7.00 -1.31 -1.94
C SER A 170 -8.35 -1.66 -2.57
N GLY A 171 -8.56 -2.94 -2.88
CA GLY A 171 -9.86 -3.46 -3.27
C GLY A 171 -10.81 -3.46 -2.08
N ARG A 172 -12.05 -3.00 -2.31
CA ARG A 172 -13.12 -2.99 -1.31
C ARG A 172 -14.27 -3.88 -1.78
N TYR A 173 -14.87 -4.67 -0.90
CA TYR A 173 -15.83 -5.71 -1.27
C TYR A 173 -17.12 -5.55 -0.45
N GLY A 174 -18.25 -5.53 -1.15
CA GLY A 174 -19.58 -5.38 -0.55
C GLY A 174 -20.49 -4.42 -1.30
N ASP A 175 -21.56 -4.01 -0.64
CA ASP A 175 -22.58 -3.17 -1.27
C ASP A 175 -22.11 -1.71 -1.36
N ALA A 176 -21.92 -1.26 -2.60
CA ALA A 176 -21.48 0.09 -2.90
C ALA A 176 -22.62 1.10 -3.04
N LEU A 177 -23.88 0.69 -2.81
CA LEU A 177 -25.07 1.56 -2.84
C LEU A 177 -25.22 2.34 -4.17
N GLY A 178 -24.90 1.68 -5.29
CA GLY A 178 -24.96 2.28 -6.63
C GLY A 178 -23.88 3.33 -6.92
N GLN A 179 -22.92 3.53 -6.02
CA GLN A 179 -21.79 4.43 -6.22
C GLN A 179 -20.55 3.67 -6.72
N VAL A 180 -19.58 4.39 -7.28
CA VAL A 180 -18.24 3.85 -7.52
C VAL A 180 -17.67 3.37 -6.18
N VAL A 181 -17.27 2.10 -6.12
CA VAL A 181 -16.86 1.39 -4.89
C VAL A 181 -15.82 2.19 -4.09
N GLN A 182 -14.84 2.80 -4.76
CA GLN A 182 -13.79 3.56 -4.09
C GLN A 182 -14.30 4.83 -3.39
N PHE A 183 -15.45 5.37 -3.79
CA PHE A 183 -16.07 6.57 -3.20
C PHE A 183 -17.26 6.26 -2.29
N SER A 184 -17.64 4.98 -2.18
CA SER A 184 -18.83 4.57 -1.45
C SER A 184 -18.59 4.49 0.05
N ASN A 185 -19.52 5.06 0.81
CA ASN A 185 -19.67 4.89 2.26
C ASN A 185 -20.50 3.64 2.63
N GLY A 186 -20.82 2.78 1.65
CA GLY A 186 -21.50 1.50 1.89
C GLY A 186 -20.72 0.57 2.83
N GLN A 187 -21.39 -0.48 3.29
CA GLN A 187 -20.78 -1.51 4.13
C GLN A 187 -19.82 -2.37 3.28
N LEU A 188 -18.58 -1.90 3.23
CA LEU A 188 -17.50 -2.51 2.45
C LEU A 188 -16.42 -3.03 3.40
N THR A 189 -15.87 -4.19 3.08
CA THR A 189 -14.67 -4.75 3.74
C THR A 189 -13.47 -4.76 2.78
N GLU A 190 -12.31 -5.12 3.29
CA GLU A 190 -11.10 -5.38 2.51
C GLU A 190 -10.75 -6.87 2.60
N SER A 191 -9.83 -7.33 1.75
CA SER A 191 -9.37 -8.72 1.79
C SER A 191 -7.86 -8.77 1.94
N PRO A 192 -7.30 -9.67 2.77
CA PRO A 192 -5.86 -9.89 2.80
C PRO A 192 -5.40 -10.51 1.48
N GLY A 193 -4.48 -9.85 0.81
CA GLY A 193 -3.80 -10.37 -0.38
C GLY A 193 -2.81 -11.46 0.02
N CYS A 194 -1.96 -11.17 0.99
CA CYS A 194 -1.03 -12.12 1.59
C CYS A 194 -0.79 -11.85 3.08
N VAL A 195 -0.45 -12.90 3.83
CA VAL A 195 0.15 -12.79 5.16
C VAL A 195 1.68 -12.89 5.01
N ILE A 196 2.39 -11.87 5.48
CA ILE A 196 3.85 -11.84 5.55
C ILE A 196 4.30 -12.27 6.94
N ILE A 197 5.29 -13.17 6.99
CA ILE A 197 5.91 -13.62 8.22
C ILE A 197 7.30 -13.00 8.31
N LEU A 198 7.51 -12.26 9.39
CA LEU A 198 8.69 -11.48 9.66
C LEU A 198 9.49 -12.13 10.77
N CYS A 199 10.80 -12.12 10.58
CA CYS A 199 11.77 -12.53 11.58
C CYS A 199 12.41 -11.28 12.17
N ASN A 200 12.18 -11.05 13.47
CA ASN A 200 12.71 -9.92 14.22
C ASN A 200 13.95 -10.36 14.99
N ASN A 201 15.13 -9.91 14.56
CA ASN A 201 16.38 -10.26 15.21
C ASN A 201 16.85 -9.13 16.14
N ALA A 202 16.65 -9.30 17.44
CA ALA A 202 17.07 -8.33 18.45
C ALA A 202 18.60 -8.31 18.65
N ALA A 203 19.32 -9.37 18.25
CA ALA A 203 20.77 -9.45 18.35
C ALA A 203 21.51 -8.67 17.22
N ASP A 204 20.79 -8.23 16.18
CA ASP A 204 21.29 -7.39 15.09
C ASP A 204 20.35 -6.20 14.89
N PRO A 205 20.38 -5.20 15.78
CA PRO A 205 19.50 -4.05 15.70
C PRO A 205 19.93 -3.07 14.59
N ILE A 206 18.95 -2.37 14.03
CA ILE A 206 19.15 -1.22 13.16
C ILE A 206 19.05 0.05 14.00
N LEU A 207 20.05 0.93 13.88
CA LEU A 207 20.00 2.28 14.42
C LEU A 207 19.06 3.13 13.56
N THR A 208 18.06 3.72 14.19
CA THR A 208 17.00 4.50 13.53
C THR A 208 17.29 6.00 13.54
N ALA A 209 16.51 6.79 12.82
CA ALA A 209 16.76 8.22 12.64
C ALA A 209 16.66 9.05 13.94
N ASN A 210 15.91 8.56 14.94
CA ASN A 210 15.82 9.17 16.26
C ASN A 210 16.85 8.61 17.27
N GLY A 211 17.80 7.79 16.81
CA GLY A 211 18.82 7.16 17.65
C GLY A 211 18.34 5.92 18.41
N SER A 212 17.06 5.54 18.32
CA SER A 212 16.59 4.28 18.90
C SER A 212 17.07 3.07 18.10
N GLN A 213 17.19 1.92 18.78
CA GLN A 213 17.50 0.65 18.15
C GLN A 213 16.21 -0.15 17.93
N VAL A 214 16.02 -0.65 16.72
CA VAL A 214 14.89 -1.52 16.36
C VAL A 214 15.45 -2.83 15.82
N ALA A 215 14.88 -3.97 16.24
CA ALA A 215 15.29 -5.28 15.74
C ALA A 215 15.24 -5.31 14.21
N ARG A 216 16.26 -5.90 13.56
CA ARG A 216 16.24 -6.07 12.12
C ARG A 216 15.08 -7.00 11.74
N ARG A 217 14.24 -6.52 10.82
CA ARG A 217 13.10 -7.26 10.27
C ARG A 217 13.50 -7.87 8.93
N THR A 218 13.30 -9.16 8.78
CA THR A 218 13.50 -9.86 7.51
C THR A 218 12.26 -10.65 7.16
N VAL A 219 11.84 -10.62 5.89
CA VAL A 219 10.69 -11.39 5.43
C VAL A 219 11.13 -12.83 5.24
N LYS A 220 10.52 -13.74 5.99
CA LYS A 220 10.82 -15.18 5.99
C LYS A 220 9.85 -15.97 5.11
N ALA A 221 8.59 -15.54 5.10
CA ALA A 221 7.57 -16.12 4.24
C ALA A 221 6.55 -15.08 3.79
N ALA A 222 5.92 -15.38 2.66
CA ALA A 222 4.73 -14.68 2.19
C ALA A 222 3.72 -15.73 1.73
N VAL A 223 2.56 -15.75 2.38
CA VAL A 223 1.48 -16.69 2.09
C VAL A 223 0.37 -15.92 1.39
N LYS A 224 0.17 -16.16 0.10
CA LYS A 224 -0.90 -15.54 -0.70
C LYS A 224 -2.25 -16.20 -0.37
N PHE A 225 -3.19 -15.37 0.08
CA PHE A 225 -4.51 -15.78 0.57
C PHE A 225 -5.60 -15.54 -0.47
N SER A 226 -5.57 -14.40 -1.15
CA SER A 226 -6.59 -14.05 -2.11
C SER A 226 -6.37 -14.72 -3.45
N SER A 227 -7.45 -14.95 -4.21
CA SER A 227 -7.38 -15.39 -5.60
C SER A 227 -7.28 -14.22 -6.56
N ASN A 228 -6.85 -14.50 -7.80
CA ASN A 228 -6.71 -13.48 -8.84
C ASN A 228 -8.05 -12.77 -9.17
N TYR A 229 -9.18 -13.37 -8.81
CA TYR A 229 -10.50 -12.77 -8.94
C TYR A 229 -10.61 -11.46 -8.14
N LEU A 230 -10.18 -11.46 -6.87
CA LEU A 230 -10.26 -10.26 -6.02
C LEU A 230 -9.36 -9.12 -6.54
N TRP A 231 -8.16 -9.41 -7.05
CA TRP A 231 -7.36 -8.38 -7.73
C TRP A 231 -8.01 -7.89 -9.02
N THR A 232 -8.72 -8.73 -9.77
CA THR A 232 -9.46 -8.31 -10.97
C THR A 232 -10.54 -7.30 -10.59
N LEU A 233 -11.27 -7.55 -9.49
CA LEU A 233 -12.22 -6.58 -8.94
C LEU A 233 -11.52 -5.28 -8.51
N ALA A 234 -10.39 -5.37 -7.78
CA ALA A 234 -9.63 -4.18 -7.37
C ALA A 234 -9.17 -3.33 -8.57
N ARG A 235 -8.72 -3.97 -9.67
CA ARG A 235 -8.38 -3.29 -10.92
C ARG A 235 -9.59 -2.56 -11.51
N ASN A 236 -10.73 -3.24 -11.60
CA ASN A 236 -11.96 -2.64 -12.13
C ASN A 236 -12.42 -1.44 -11.28
N GLN A 237 -12.26 -1.52 -9.95
CA GLN A 237 -12.56 -0.42 -9.05
C GLN A 237 -11.65 0.79 -9.28
N ALA A 238 -10.35 0.56 -9.52
CA ALA A 238 -9.41 1.63 -9.84
C ALA A 238 -9.74 2.31 -11.18
N ILE A 239 -10.12 1.52 -12.21
CA ILE A 239 -10.57 2.03 -13.51
C ILE A 239 -11.84 2.88 -13.35
N ALA A 240 -12.83 2.38 -12.60
CA ALA A 240 -14.07 3.12 -12.34
C ALA A 240 -13.81 4.43 -11.57
N ALA A 241 -12.95 4.39 -10.55
CA ALA A 241 -12.56 5.58 -9.78
C ALA A 241 -11.86 6.63 -10.66
N ALA A 242 -10.99 6.19 -11.57
CA ALA A 242 -10.34 7.07 -12.54
C ALA A 242 -11.36 7.74 -13.48
N SER A 243 -12.24 6.93 -14.09
CA SER A 243 -13.23 7.40 -15.05
C SER A 243 -14.15 8.46 -14.46
N GLU A 244 -14.59 8.26 -13.21
CA GLU A 244 -15.47 9.19 -12.49
C GLU A 244 -14.89 10.60 -12.33
N VAL A 245 -13.55 10.72 -12.26
CA VAL A 245 -12.86 12.02 -12.13
C VAL A 245 -12.24 12.47 -13.45
N ASN A 246 -12.68 11.88 -14.57
CA ASN A 246 -12.19 12.15 -15.92
C ASN A 246 -10.66 11.92 -16.02
N LEU A 247 -10.16 10.83 -15.44
CA LEU A 247 -8.81 10.33 -15.63
C LEU A 247 -8.88 8.96 -16.30
N ARG A 248 -7.83 8.59 -17.02
CA ARG A 248 -7.67 7.25 -17.60
C ARG A 248 -6.66 6.45 -16.80
N ALA A 249 -7.04 5.26 -16.35
CA ALA A 249 -6.10 4.27 -15.85
C ALA A 249 -5.35 3.65 -17.03
N THR A 250 -4.02 3.74 -17.06
CA THR A 250 -3.20 3.36 -18.22
C THR A 250 -2.24 2.21 -17.97
N ASP A 251 -1.80 2.04 -16.73
CA ASP A 251 -1.03 0.89 -16.28
C ASP A 251 -1.51 0.50 -14.88
N ILE A 252 -1.67 -0.80 -14.64
CA ILE A 252 -2.20 -1.33 -13.38
C ILE A 252 -1.45 -2.61 -13.01
N GLN A 253 -0.79 -2.58 -11.86
CA GLN A 253 -0.06 -3.71 -11.29
C GLN A 253 -0.70 -4.16 -9.98
N ASN A 254 -0.76 -5.46 -9.74
CA ASN A 254 -1.19 -5.98 -8.44
C ASN A 254 -0.11 -5.73 -7.39
N ILE A 255 -0.55 -5.34 -6.19
CA ILE A 255 0.29 -5.28 -4.99
C ILE A 255 -0.34 -6.11 -3.87
N GLY A 256 0.46 -6.41 -2.84
CA GLY A 256 0.02 -7.18 -1.68
C GLY A 256 -0.18 -8.67 -1.94
N ASP A 257 0.39 -9.23 -3.01
CA ASP A 257 0.31 -10.67 -3.31
C ASP A 257 1.52 -11.49 -2.81
N GLY A 258 2.50 -10.81 -2.20
CA GLY A 258 3.71 -11.41 -1.65
C GLY A 258 4.84 -11.67 -2.65
N LEU A 259 4.64 -11.45 -3.96
CA LEU A 259 5.67 -11.74 -4.97
C LEU A 259 6.84 -10.75 -4.94
N GLY A 260 6.61 -9.52 -4.49
CA GLY A 260 7.63 -8.47 -4.39
C GLY A 260 8.74 -8.75 -3.37
N PHE A 261 8.66 -9.84 -2.60
CA PHE A 261 9.70 -10.24 -1.65
C PHE A 261 10.74 -11.20 -2.25
N HIS A 262 10.56 -11.66 -3.49
CA HIS A 262 11.51 -12.54 -4.21
C HIS A 262 11.89 -13.83 -3.45
N LEU A 263 10.94 -14.38 -2.69
CA LEU A 263 11.13 -15.60 -1.93
C LEU A 263 11.05 -16.84 -2.84
N SER A 264 11.79 -17.90 -2.48
CA SER A 264 11.67 -19.20 -3.15
C SER A 264 10.25 -19.75 -3.01
N HIS A 265 9.69 -20.26 -4.11
CA HIS A 265 8.33 -20.81 -4.13
C HIS A 265 8.31 -22.20 -3.48
N THR A 266 7.65 -22.34 -2.32
CA THR A 266 7.67 -23.56 -1.50
C THR A 266 6.35 -24.33 -1.51
N LEU A 267 5.23 -23.69 -1.88
CA LEU A 267 3.91 -24.35 -1.90
C LEU A 267 2.98 -23.72 -2.93
N SER A 268 2.29 -24.55 -3.72
CA SER A 268 1.15 -24.15 -4.54
C SER A 268 -0.12 -24.83 -4.07
N SER A 269 -1.25 -24.14 -4.22
CA SER A 269 -2.57 -24.75 -4.12
C SER A 269 -2.69 -25.90 -5.12
N PRO A 270 -3.39 -27.01 -4.78
CA PRO A 270 -3.63 -28.09 -5.71
C PRO A 270 -4.31 -27.61 -7.00
N PRO A 271 -4.19 -28.34 -8.12
CA PRO A 271 -4.87 -27.99 -9.38
C PRO A 271 -6.39 -27.84 -9.20
N PRO A 272 -7.07 -27.03 -10.04
CA PRO A 272 -8.52 -26.81 -9.94
C PRO A 272 -9.35 -28.09 -9.84
N SER A 273 -9.11 -29.06 -10.73
CA SER A 273 -9.82 -30.34 -10.75
C SER A 273 -9.68 -31.11 -9.42
N THR A 274 -8.49 -31.07 -8.82
CA THR A 274 -8.25 -31.67 -7.50
C THR A 274 -9.07 -30.97 -6.43
N VAL A 275 -8.97 -29.63 -6.35
CA VAL A 275 -9.68 -28.83 -5.33
C VAL A 275 -11.20 -28.99 -5.45
N GLU A 276 -11.74 -29.02 -6.66
CA GLU A 276 -13.16 -29.22 -6.93
C GLU A 276 -13.66 -30.57 -6.38
N SER A 277 -12.87 -31.62 -6.52
CA SER A 277 -13.17 -32.97 -6.02
C SER A 277 -13.03 -33.14 -4.51
N MET A 278 -12.30 -32.25 -3.82
CA MET A 278 -12.06 -32.37 -2.38
C MET A 278 -13.32 -32.06 -1.56
N SER A 279 -13.59 -32.83 -0.50
CA SER A 279 -14.55 -32.43 0.54
C SER A 279 -14.01 -31.23 1.33
N ALA A 280 -14.88 -30.49 2.04
CA ALA A 280 -14.44 -29.44 2.98
C ALA A 280 -13.42 -29.97 3.99
N SER A 281 -13.70 -31.13 4.61
CA SER A 281 -12.77 -31.81 5.53
C SER A 281 -11.42 -32.22 4.91
N SER A 282 -11.37 -32.43 3.59
CA SER A 282 -10.11 -32.73 2.90
C SER A 282 -9.33 -31.44 2.62
N ILE A 283 -10.02 -30.33 2.39
CA ILE A 283 -9.40 -29.00 2.27
C ILE A 283 -8.79 -28.59 3.61
N ASP A 284 -9.52 -28.72 4.72
CA ASP A 284 -9.03 -28.38 6.05
C ASP A 284 -7.76 -29.17 6.41
N ARG A 285 -7.79 -30.50 6.19
CA ARG A 285 -6.59 -31.34 6.37
C ARG A 285 -5.41 -30.94 5.50
N TRP A 286 -5.66 -30.47 4.27
CA TRP A 286 -4.59 -29.97 3.41
C TRP A 286 -4.00 -28.67 3.97
N LEU A 287 -4.84 -27.73 4.41
CA LEU A 287 -4.39 -26.47 5.01
C LEU A 287 -3.58 -26.72 6.28
N ASP A 288 -4.01 -27.66 7.12
CA ASP A 288 -3.33 -28.05 8.36
C ASP A 288 -1.97 -28.72 8.11
N SER A 289 -1.89 -29.60 7.12
CA SER A 289 -0.63 -30.31 6.79
C SER A 289 0.43 -29.42 6.15
N HIS A 290 0.08 -28.22 5.69
CA HIS A 290 1.00 -27.33 4.97
C HIS A 290 1.27 -26.01 5.69
N ARG A 291 1.25 -25.99 7.03
CA ARG A 291 1.55 -24.81 7.87
C ARG A 291 3.03 -24.38 7.89
N ASN A 292 3.85 -24.75 6.90
CA ASN A 292 5.22 -24.24 6.79
C ASN A 292 5.20 -22.70 6.76
N ILE A 293 6.22 -22.06 7.33
CA ILE A 293 6.34 -20.61 7.47
C ILE A 293 7.64 -20.10 6.83
N VAL A 294 8.03 -20.72 5.71
CA VAL A 294 9.20 -20.36 4.92
C VAL A 294 8.84 -20.24 3.44
N GLY A 295 9.40 -19.23 2.78
CA GLY A 295 9.28 -19.03 1.33
C GLY A 295 7.94 -18.43 0.90
N TYR A 296 7.73 -18.40 -0.41
CA TYR A 296 6.47 -17.99 -1.02
C TYR A 296 5.51 -19.17 -1.13
N GLN A 297 4.28 -18.98 -0.68
CA GLN A 297 3.22 -19.99 -0.72
C GLN A 297 1.96 -19.43 -1.33
N CYS A 298 1.36 -20.14 -2.28
CA CYS A 298 0.09 -19.75 -2.89
C CYS A 298 -1.05 -20.63 -2.37
N ARG A 299 -1.83 -20.16 -1.40
CA ARG A 299 -3.01 -20.87 -0.83
C ARG A 299 -4.36 -20.36 -1.37
N ALA A 300 -4.29 -19.36 -2.23
CA ALA A 300 -5.42 -18.68 -2.84
C ALA A 300 -6.60 -19.59 -3.26
N ARG A 301 -6.32 -20.59 -4.10
CA ARG A 301 -7.37 -21.41 -4.72
C ARG A 301 -8.07 -22.31 -3.70
N ILE A 302 -7.29 -22.89 -2.79
CA ILE A 302 -7.83 -23.82 -1.81
C ILE A 302 -8.61 -23.10 -0.70
N LEU A 303 -8.18 -21.89 -0.31
CA LEU A 303 -8.92 -21.04 0.63
C LEU A 303 -10.24 -20.57 0.02
N GLU A 304 -10.23 -20.15 -1.25
CA GLU A 304 -11.46 -19.79 -1.97
C GLU A 304 -12.43 -20.98 -2.02
N ALA A 305 -11.96 -22.16 -2.43
CA ALA A 305 -12.79 -23.36 -2.45
C ALA A 305 -13.32 -23.76 -1.07
N ASN A 306 -12.53 -23.54 0.00
CA ASN A 306 -13.00 -23.78 1.35
C ASN A 306 -14.21 -22.90 1.67
N CYS A 307 -14.08 -21.59 1.43
CA CYS A 307 -15.16 -20.62 1.63
C CYS A 307 -16.42 -20.98 0.83
N GLN A 308 -16.25 -21.38 -0.43
CA GLN A 308 -17.37 -21.81 -1.28
C GLN A 308 -18.11 -23.02 -0.72
N LYS A 309 -17.38 -24.05 -0.29
CA LYS A 309 -17.96 -25.31 0.21
C LYS A 309 -18.52 -25.17 1.63
N SER A 310 -17.97 -24.27 2.45
CA SER A 310 -18.42 -24.04 3.82
C SER A 310 -19.56 -23.03 3.94
N THR A 311 -19.89 -22.31 2.86
CA THR A 311 -20.98 -21.33 2.84
C THR A 311 -22.28 -21.97 2.31
N PRO A 312 -23.32 -22.13 3.15
CA PRO A 312 -24.62 -22.62 2.69
C PRO A 312 -25.22 -21.71 1.62
N GLY A 313 -25.76 -22.29 0.55
CA GLY A 313 -26.40 -21.53 -0.53
C GLY A 313 -25.44 -20.67 -1.36
N TRP A 314 -24.14 -20.99 -1.41
CA TRP A 314 -23.14 -20.22 -2.16
C TRP A 314 -23.59 -19.88 -3.60
N THR A 315 -24.23 -20.81 -4.30
CA THR A 315 -24.69 -20.61 -5.69
C THR A 315 -25.98 -19.79 -5.82
N THR A 316 -26.70 -19.56 -4.72
CA THR A 316 -27.98 -18.83 -4.72
C THR A 316 -27.85 -17.39 -4.24
N ILE A 317 -26.76 -17.04 -3.55
CA ILE A 317 -26.47 -15.66 -3.13
C ILE A 317 -25.90 -14.82 -4.27
N SER A 318 -26.08 -13.49 -4.19
CA SER A 318 -25.63 -12.55 -5.22
C SER A 318 -24.11 -12.55 -5.38
N ALA A 319 -23.60 -12.05 -6.52
CA ALA A 319 -22.15 -11.91 -6.74
C ALA A 319 -21.49 -11.06 -5.66
N THR A 320 -22.08 -9.90 -5.33
CA THR A 320 -21.61 -9.02 -4.26
C THR A 320 -21.60 -9.71 -2.89
N ALA A 321 -22.63 -10.51 -2.58
CA ALA A 321 -22.66 -11.27 -1.33
C ALA A 321 -21.53 -12.32 -1.26
N ARG A 322 -21.23 -12.99 -2.38
CA ARG A 322 -20.11 -13.93 -2.49
C ARG A 322 -18.76 -13.24 -2.28
N GLU A 323 -18.57 -12.08 -2.89
CA GLU A 323 -17.35 -11.27 -2.77
C GLU A 323 -17.11 -10.83 -1.32
N THR A 324 -18.14 -10.31 -0.66
CA THR A 324 -18.09 -9.94 0.76
C THR A 324 -17.77 -11.15 1.62
N LYS A 325 -18.48 -12.27 1.40
CA LYS A 325 -18.29 -13.49 2.18
C LYS A 325 -16.88 -14.04 2.03
N LEU A 326 -16.35 -14.06 0.81
CA LEU A 326 -14.98 -14.48 0.53
C LEU A 326 -13.97 -13.56 1.24
N ALA A 327 -14.12 -12.23 1.13
CA ALA A 327 -13.23 -11.29 1.77
C ALA A 327 -13.22 -11.46 3.31
N LEU A 328 -14.39 -11.61 3.94
CA LEU A 328 -14.52 -11.85 5.38
C LEU A 328 -13.89 -13.17 5.82
N SER A 329 -14.16 -14.28 5.10
CA SER A 329 -13.55 -15.57 5.42
C SER A 329 -12.02 -15.53 5.30
N LEU A 330 -11.48 -14.82 4.30
CA LEU A 330 -10.03 -14.64 4.18
C LEU A 330 -9.44 -13.79 5.31
N GLN A 331 -10.18 -12.81 5.84
CA GLN A 331 -9.76 -12.03 7.01
C GLN A 331 -9.71 -12.91 8.27
N GLU A 332 -10.70 -13.77 8.48
CA GLU A 332 -10.72 -14.73 9.60
C GLU A 332 -9.51 -15.66 9.54
N GLU A 333 -9.23 -16.24 8.37
CA GLU A 333 -8.07 -17.10 8.15
C GLU A 333 -6.74 -16.37 8.39
N ALA A 334 -6.64 -15.10 7.94
CA ALA A 334 -5.41 -14.32 8.11
C ALA A 334 -5.18 -14.00 9.59
N ALA A 335 -6.25 -13.62 10.31
CA ALA A 335 -6.18 -13.34 11.74
C ALA A 335 -5.79 -14.58 12.56
N GLU A 336 -6.31 -15.76 12.21
CA GLU A 336 -5.91 -17.01 12.87
C GLU A 336 -4.44 -17.36 12.57
N MET A 337 -3.98 -17.18 11.34
CA MET A 337 -2.55 -17.34 11.02
C MET A 337 -1.67 -16.36 11.80
N GLU A 338 -2.06 -15.09 11.88
CA GLU A 338 -1.33 -14.08 12.65
C GLU A 338 -1.22 -14.46 14.12
N LYS A 339 -2.32 -14.91 14.74
CA LYS A 339 -2.36 -15.38 16.12
C LYS A 339 -1.42 -16.57 16.35
N GLN A 340 -1.33 -17.49 15.40
CA GLN A 340 -0.47 -18.67 15.51
C GLN A 340 1.03 -18.34 15.37
N VAL A 341 1.36 -17.33 14.56
CA VAL A 341 2.76 -16.96 14.29
C VAL A 341 3.30 -15.97 15.32
N ASN A 342 2.47 -15.02 15.76
CA ASN A 342 2.89 -13.94 16.64
C ASN A 342 3.37 -14.49 18.00
N GLY A 343 4.63 -14.20 18.32
CA GLY A 343 5.24 -14.61 19.59
C GLY A 343 5.97 -15.95 19.53
N LEU A 344 5.95 -16.66 18.39
CA LEU A 344 6.82 -17.82 18.20
C LEU A 344 8.28 -17.39 18.21
N THR A 345 9.12 -18.17 18.90
CA THR A 345 10.56 -17.93 18.97
C THR A 345 11.33 -19.00 18.20
N GLN A 346 12.39 -18.57 17.51
CA GLN A 346 13.37 -19.47 16.88
C GLN A 346 14.78 -19.00 17.23
N GLY A 347 15.35 -19.58 18.28
CA GLY A 347 16.58 -19.06 18.88
C GLY A 347 16.34 -17.67 19.49
N SER A 348 17.17 -16.69 19.12
CA SER A 348 17.03 -15.29 19.54
C SER A 348 16.03 -14.47 18.73
N MET A 349 15.37 -15.08 17.74
CA MET A 349 14.49 -14.38 16.81
C MET A 349 13.03 -14.55 17.23
N VAL A 350 12.28 -13.46 17.17
CA VAL A 350 10.82 -13.45 17.40
C VAL A 350 10.11 -13.34 16.06
N LEU A 351 9.19 -14.26 15.79
CA LEU A 351 8.37 -14.21 14.60
C LEU A 351 7.15 -13.32 14.85
N THR A 352 6.86 -12.48 13.86
CA THR A 352 5.60 -11.73 13.78
C THR A 352 4.97 -11.95 12.42
N ALA A 353 3.65 -11.77 12.35
CA ALA A 353 2.89 -11.83 11.12
C ALA A 353 2.04 -10.57 10.97
N GLU A 354 1.99 -10.09 9.73
CA GLU A 354 1.21 -8.93 9.31
C GLU A 354 0.59 -9.29 7.95
N HIS A 355 -0.57 -8.75 7.59
CA HIS A 355 -1.13 -8.94 6.26
C HIS A 355 -0.99 -7.69 5.39
N GLN A 356 -0.74 -7.93 4.10
CA GLN A 356 -0.93 -6.92 3.06
C GLN A 356 -2.30 -7.13 2.42
N GLN A 357 -2.95 -6.04 2.04
CA GLN A 357 -4.28 -6.09 1.45
C GLN A 357 -4.21 -6.39 -0.05
N VAL A 358 -5.29 -6.94 -0.60
CA VAL A 358 -5.51 -6.94 -2.04
C VAL A 358 -5.56 -5.49 -2.50
N GLY A 359 -4.58 -5.09 -3.30
CA GLY A 359 -4.54 -3.75 -3.86
C GLY A 359 -3.92 -3.72 -5.25
N VAL A 360 -3.99 -2.55 -5.86
CA VAL A 360 -3.34 -2.25 -7.12
C VAL A 360 -2.52 -0.98 -7.01
N LEU A 361 -1.41 -0.95 -7.72
CA LEU A 361 -0.69 0.25 -8.09
C LEU A 361 -1.19 0.67 -9.48
N VAL A 362 -1.60 1.92 -9.65
CA VAL A 362 -2.23 2.40 -10.89
C VAL A 362 -1.64 3.74 -11.34
N VAL A 363 -1.43 3.87 -12.65
CA VAL A 363 -1.10 5.14 -13.31
C VAL A 363 -2.37 5.77 -13.88
N LEU A 364 -2.74 6.93 -13.35
CA LEU A 364 -3.84 7.76 -13.82
C LEU A 364 -3.32 8.92 -14.67
N GLN A 365 -3.90 9.13 -15.86
CA GLN A 365 -3.53 10.19 -16.79
C GLN A 365 -4.73 11.07 -17.13
N VAL A 366 -4.48 12.35 -17.42
CA VAL A 366 -5.49 13.32 -17.87
C VAL A 366 -6.01 12.99 -19.26
#